data_AF-A0A1D2M717-F1
#
_entry.id   AF-A0A1D2M717-F1
#
_cell.length_a   1.000
_cell.length_b   1.000
_cell.length_c   1.000
_cell.angle_alpha   90.00
_cell.angle_beta   90.00
_cell.angle_gamma   90.00
#
_symmetry.space_group_name_H-M   'P 1'
#
loop_
_entity.id
_entity.type
_entity.pdbx_description
1 polymer ?
#
loop_
_entity_poly.entity_id
_entity_poly.type
_entity_poly.pdbx_seq_one_letter_code
_entity_poly.pdbx_strand_id
1 'polypeptide(L)'
;MRLTRLLRFSAKPPKQDPAQDWRWKFSGLTWKDMKKHYAIIPIYVMTIIAGGMAGGYVYRLASKHPEVSWTKANPEPWNDYRARQYKFVSSGRDYSKGSSAPPYK
;
A
#
# COMPACT_ATOMS: atom_id res chain seq x y z
N MET A 1 -31.11 -24.11 -55.05
CA MET A 1 -30.23 -24.44 -53.89
C MET A 1 -30.59 -23.50 -52.75
N ARG A 2 -31.27 -24.00 -51.70
CA ARG A 2 -31.73 -23.19 -50.57
C ARG A 2 -30.82 -23.41 -49.36
N LEU A 3 -30.30 -22.31 -48.82
CA LEU A 3 -29.30 -22.19 -47.76
C LEU A 3 -29.87 -22.49 -46.35
N THR A 4 -30.68 -23.53 -46.20
CA THR A 4 -31.37 -23.85 -44.93
C THR A 4 -30.52 -24.72 -44.00
N ARG A 5 -29.27 -24.32 -43.74
CA ARG A 5 -28.38 -24.98 -42.76
C ARG A 5 -27.83 -23.97 -41.72
N LEU A 6 -28.69 -23.05 -41.28
CA LEU A 6 -28.43 -22.10 -40.18
C LEU A 6 -29.21 -22.44 -38.89
N LEU A 7 -29.65 -23.69 -38.74
CA LEU A 7 -30.04 -24.21 -37.43
C LEU A 7 -28.82 -24.86 -36.78
N ARG A 8 -27.84 -24.03 -36.38
CA ARG A 8 -26.95 -24.42 -35.29
C ARG A 8 -27.80 -24.41 -34.04
N PHE A 9 -28.21 -25.61 -33.63
CA PHE A 9 -28.42 -26.03 -32.26
C PHE A 9 -28.27 -24.87 -31.25
N SER A 10 -29.39 -24.23 -30.91
CA SER A 10 -29.51 -23.49 -29.66
C SER A 10 -29.53 -24.52 -28.54
N ALA A 11 -28.35 -25.06 -28.23
CA ALA A 11 -28.16 -25.77 -26.99
C ALA A 11 -28.29 -24.72 -25.88
N LYS A 12 -29.29 -24.90 -25.01
CA LYS A 12 -29.43 -24.11 -23.79
C LYS A 12 -28.06 -24.09 -23.08
N PRO A 13 -27.51 -22.92 -22.71
CA PRO A 13 -26.23 -22.88 -22.02
C PRO A 13 -26.32 -23.79 -20.78
N PRO A 14 -25.24 -24.50 -20.42
CA PRO A 14 -25.23 -25.33 -19.22
C PRO A 14 -25.73 -24.48 -18.06
N LYS A 15 -26.64 -25.01 -17.24
CA LYS A 15 -27.10 -24.31 -16.02
C LYS A 15 -25.84 -23.86 -15.28
N GLN A 16 -25.61 -22.54 -15.23
CA GLN A 16 -24.57 -22.00 -14.37
C GLN A 16 -24.92 -22.37 -12.94
N ASP A 17 -24.12 -23.23 -12.32
CA ASP A 17 -24.19 -23.39 -10.88
C ASP A 17 -23.90 -22.02 -10.25
N PRO A 18 -24.71 -21.52 -9.31
CA PRO A 18 -24.51 -20.20 -8.68
C PRO A 18 -23.17 -20.09 -7.92
N ALA A 19 -22.42 -21.20 -7.85
CA ALA A 19 -21.07 -21.28 -7.32
C ALA A 19 -19.98 -20.78 -8.30
N GLN A 20 -20.21 -20.72 -9.61
CA GLN A 20 -19.19 -20.40 -10.63
C GLN A 20 -19.66 -19.30 -11.60
N ASP A 21 -19.78 -18.08 -11.08
CA ASP A 21 -19.94 -16.87 -11.86
C ASP A 21 -18.56 -16.32 -12.28
N TRP A 22 -18.39 -16.05 -13.57
CA TRP A 22 -17.13 -15.67 -14.24
C TRP A 22 -16.59 -14.27 -13.87
N ARG A 23 -17.20 -13.59 -12.89
CA ARG A 23 -16.95 -12.17 -12.55
C ARG A 23 -15.93 -11.98 -11.42
N TRP A 24 -14.95 -12.88 -11.32
CA TRP A 24 -13.86 -12.89 -10.32
C TRP A 24 -14.30 -13.28 -8.90
N LYS A 25 -14.44 -14.59 -8.67
CA LYS A 25 -14.40 -15.15 -7.32
C LYS A 25 -12.95 -15.35 -6.89
N PHE A 26 -12.41 -14.39 -6.13
CA PHE A 26 -11.14 -14.58 -5.43
C PHE A 26 -11.31 -15.55 -4.25
N SER A 27 -11.20 -16.84 -4.53
CA SER A 27 -11.14 -17.86 -3.47
C SER A 27 -9.87 -17.65 -2.64
N GLY A 28 -10.03 -17.54 -1.32
CA GLY A 28 -8.90 -17.32 -0.38
C GLY A 28 -8.84 -15.95 0.29
N LEU A 29 -9.58 -14.93 -0.21
CA LEU A 29 -9.69 -13.62 0.47
C LEU A 29 -10.80 -13.56 1.52
N THR A 30 -11.72 -14.53 1.51
CA THR A 30 -12.81 -14.58 2.48
C THR A 30 -12.33 -15.28 3.77
N TRP A 31 -12.72 -14.74 4.93
CA TRP A 31 -12.40 -15.30 6.25
C TRP A 31 -12.75 -16.80 6.40
N LYS A 32 -13.82 -17.24 5.71
CA LYS A 32 -14.25 -18.64 5.67
C LYS A 32 -13.28 -19.54 4.89
N ASP A 33 -12.72 -19.05 3.79
CA ASP A 33 -11.76 -19.80 2.97
C ASP A 33 -10.40 -19.90 3.65
N MET A 34 -10.00 -18.83 4.35
CA MET A 34 -8.73 -18.78 5.08
C MET A 34 -8.68 -19.79 6.24
N LYS A 35 -9.83 -20.03 6.90
CA LYS A 35 -9.95 -21.08 7.94
C LYS A 35 -9.90 -22.50 7.37
N LYS A 36 -10.31 -22.69 6.11
CA LYS A 36 -10.27 -23.99 5.42
C LYS A 36 -8.85 -24.36 5.01
N HIS A 37 -8.02 -23.37 4.68
CA HIS A 37 -6.65 -23.55 4.20
C HIS A 37 -5.64 -22.89 5.14
N TYR A 38 -5.27 -23.60 6.21
CA TYR A 38 -4.36 -23.08 7.25
C TYR A 38 -2.97 -22.69 6.71
N ALA A 39 -2.52 -23.32 5.63
CA ALA A 39 -1.23 -23.03 4.99
C ALA A 39 -1.12 -21.62 4.40
N ILE A 40 -2.23 -20.91 4.18
CA ILE A 40 -2.23 -19.56 3.57
C ILE A 40 -2.04 -18.45 4.63
N ILE A 41 -2.32 -18.75 5.90
CA ILE A 41 -2.23 -17.77 7.00
C ILE A 41 -0.81 -17.18 7.14
N PRO A 42 0.29 -17.97 7.13
CA PRO A 42 1.64 -17.41 7.30
C PRO A 42 2.03 -16.43 6.18
N ILE A 43 1.61 -16.70 4.95
CA ILE A 43 1.89 -15.86 3.78
C ILE A 43 1.16 -14.52 3.89
N TYR A 44 -0.10 -14.54 4.34
CA TYR A 44 -0.85 -13.30 4.57
C TYR A 44 -0.23 -12.45 5.69
N VAL A 45 0.22 -13.09 6.77
CA VAL A 45 0.88 -12.37 7.88
C VAL A 45 2.12 -11.63 7.38
N MET A 46 3.00 -12.28 6.62
CA MET A 46 4.18 -11.57 6.10
C MET A 46 3.85 -10.51 5.07
N THR A 47 2.86 -10.74 4.22
CA THR A 47 2.41 -9.72 3.26
C THR A 47 1.87 -8.48 3.97
N ILE A 48 1.07 -8.65 5.02
CA ILE A 48 0.53 -7.53 5.81
C ILE A 48 1.64 -6.82 6.58
N ILE A 49 2.58 -7.56 7.17
CA ILE A 49 3.73 -6.96 7.88
C ILE A 49 4.59 -6.15 6.90
N ALA A 50 4.93 -6.72 5.75
CA ALA A 50 5.73 -6.05 4.74
C ALA A 50 5.04 -4.80 4.19
N GLY A 51 3.75 -4.92 3.82
CA GLY A 51 2.94 -3.80 3.35
C GLY A 51 2.73 -2.73 4.42
N GLY A 52 2.53 -3.14 5.68
CA GLY A 52 2.38 -2.26 6.83
C GLY A 52 3.66 -1.49 7.15
N MET A 53 4.82 -2.14 7.09
CA MET A 53 6.12 -1.47 7.27
C MET A 53 6.41 -0.49 6.14
N ALA A 54 6.17 -0.88 4.88
CA ALA A 54 6.37 0.01 3.73
C ALA A 54 5.43 1.23 3.79
N GLY A 55 4.14 1.00 4.01
CA GLY A 55 3.14 2.06 4.17
C GLY A 55 3.41 2.95 5.39
N GLY A 56 3.83 2.35 6.51
CA GLY A 56 4.21 3.08 7.72
C GLY A 56 5.43 3.98 7.52
N TYR A 57 6.44 3.50 6.77
CA TYR A 57 7.61 4.32 6.44
C TYR A 57 7.25 5.50 5.54
N VAL A 58 6.42 5.26 4.51
CA VAL A 58 5.91 6.33 3.62
C VAL A 58 5.08 7.34 4.40
N TYR A 59 4.18 6.88 5.27
CA TYR A 59 3.36 7.76 6.12
C TYR A 59 4.23 8.61 7.06
N ARG A 60 5.29 8.03 7.62
CA ARG A 60 6.26 8.76 8.45
C ARG A 60 7.02 9.82 7.65
N LEU A 61 7.44 9.50 6.43
CA LEU A 61 8.08 10.48 5.53
C LEU A 61 7.10 11.61 5.18
N ALA A 62 5.87 11.28 4.81
CA ALA A 62 4.85 12.26 4.50
C ALA A 62 4.60 13.23 5.67
N SER A 63 4.48 12.74 6.90
CA SER A 63 4.06 13.55 8.04
C SER A 63 5.19 14.28 8.79
N LYS A 64 6.40 13.71 8.86
CA LYS A 64 7.47 14.21 9.73
C LYS A 64 8.67 14.78 8.96
N HIS A 65 8.76 14.57 7.65
CA HIS A 65 9.88 15.06 6.87
C HIS A 65 9.75 16.57 6.65
N PRO A 66 10.81 17.37 6.88
CA PRO A 66 10.75 18.83 6.77
C PRO A 66 10.53 19.35 5.34
N GLU A 67 10.83 18.53 4.33
CA GLU A 67 10.61 18.86 2.92
C GLU A 67 9.14 18.71 2.47
N VAL A 68 8.26 18.15 3.31
CA VAL A 68 6.86 17.90 2.95
C VAL A 68 5.96 18.77 3.84
N SER A 69 5.37 19.81 3.25
CA SER A 69 4.40 20.68 3.94
C SER A 69 2.98 20.38 3.48
N TRP A 70 2.13 19.98 4.42
CA TRP A 70 0.67 19.81 4.19
C TRP A 70 -0.13 21.06 4.53
N THR A 71 0.49 22.08 5.13
CA THR A 71 -0.19 23.31 5.52
C THR A 71 -0.12 24.33 4.38
N LYS A 72 -1.28 24.87 4.02
CA LYS A 72 -1.42 26.00 3.09
C LYS A 72 -1.55 27.35 3.84
N ALA A 73 -1.67 27.33 5.17
CA ALA A 73 -2.02 28.48 5.97
C ALA A 73 -0.83 29.41 6.28
N ASN A 74 0.40 28.87 6.29
CA ASN A 74 1.61 29.66 6.52
C ASN A 74 2.28 29.98 5.17
N PRO A 75 2.42 31.26 4.78
CA PRO A 75 3.15 31.65 3.57
C PRO A 75 4.66 31.37 3.66
N GLU A 76 5.21 31.16 4.86
CA GLU A 76 6.64 30.89 5.09
C GLU A 76 6.87 29.55 5.83
N PRO A 77 6.56 28.41 5.20
CA PRO A 77 6.63 27.09 5.86
C PRO A 77 8.05 26.68 6.27
N TRP A 78 9.09 27.25 5.67
CA TRP A 78 10.50 26.92 5.96
C TRP A 78 10.95 27.29 7.38
N ASN A 79 10.27 28.25 8.05
CA ASN A 79 10.67 28.70 9.37
C ASN A 79 10.44 27.62 10.46
N ASP A 80 9.40 26.80 10.29
CA ASP A 80 9.01 25.72 11.22
C ASP A 80 9.97 24.51 11.19
N TYR A 81 10.84 24.45 10.18
CA TYR A 81 11.74 23.34 9.93
C TYR A 81 13.20 23.61 10.34
N ARG A 82 13.55 24.84 10.74
CA ARG A 82 14.92 25.25 11.07
C ARG A 82 15.57 24.42 12.17
N ALA A 83 14.78 23.95 13.15
CA ALA A 83 15.27 23.14 14.26
C ALA A 83 15.02 21.63 14.08
N ARG A 84 14.44 21.19 12.95
CA ARG A 84 14.09 19.78 12.76
C ARG A 84 15.26 18.99 12.21
N GLN A 85 15.41 17.76 12.70
CA GLN A 85 16.47 16.86 12.28
C GLN A 85 16.02 15.96 11.13
N TYR A 86 16.86 15.82 10.11
CA TYR A 86 16.64 14.90 8.98
C TYR A 86 16.91 13.43 9.31
N LYS A 87 17.58 13.15 10.43
CA LYS A 87 18.03 11.80 10.77
C LYS A 87 16.86 10.92 11.23
N PHE A 88 16.88 9.65 10.82
CA PHE A 88 15.92 8.63 11.25
C PHE A 88 16.02 8.35 12.75
N VAL A 89 17.25 8.34 13.29
CA VAL A 89 17.54 8.21 14.72
C VAL A 89 18.34 9.43 15.17
N SER A 90 17.82 10.17 16.15
CA SER A 90 18.59 11.21 16.81
C SER A 90 19.54 10.55 17.80
N SER A 91 20.84 10.68 17.57
CA SER A 91 21.89 10.06 18.41
C SER A 91 22.02 10.71 19.80
N GLY A 92 20.95 11.27 20.37
CA GLY A 92 20.96 12.04 21.62
C GLY A 92 21.79 13.33 21.58
N ARG A 93 22.33 13.69 20.41
CA ARG A 93 23.14 14.90 20.21
C ARG A 93 22.22 16.11 20.10
N ASP A 94 22.51 17.13 20.89
CA ASP A 94 21.88 18.44 20.77
C ASP A 94 22.54 19.21 19.62
N TYR A 95 21.74 19.59 18.61
CA TYR A 95 22.21 20.31 17.41
C TYR A 95 22.00 21.83 17.53
N SER A 96 21.55 22.31 18.70
CA SER A 96 21.46 23.75 19.02
C SER A 96 22.83 24.41 19.09
N LYS A 97 23.85 23.63 19.45
CA LYS A 97 25.27 24.02 19.45
C LYS A 97 25.85 23.51 18.14
N GLY A 98 26.31 24.41 17.28
CA GLY A 98 26.67 24.14 15.87
C GLY A 98 27.52 22.90 15.62
N SER A 99 27.55 22.46 14.36
CA SER A 99 28.29 21.25 13.97
C SER A 99 29.76 21.33 14.37
N SER A 100 30.36 20.22 14.77
CA SER A 100 31.80 20.11 15.10
C SER A 100 32.73 20.27 13.88
N ALA A 101 32.22 20.75 12.74
CA ALA A 101 33.03 20.99 11.55
C ALA A 101 33.95 22.19 11.80
N PRO A 102 35.26 22.07 11.52
CA PRO A 102 36.17 23.20 11.63
C PRO A 102 35.74 24.31 10.64
N PRO A 103 35.82 25.59 11.03
CA PRO A 103 35.54 26.68 10.11
C PRO A 103 36.53 26.64 8.95
N TYR A 104 36.02 26.68 7.72
CA TYR A 104 36.84 26.85 6.53
C TYR A 104 37.27 28.32 6.43
N LYS A 105 38.52 28.55 6.02
CA LYS A 105 39.06 29.90 5.78
C LYS A 105 38.48 30.52 4.51
#